data_AF-A0A962UP85-F1
#
_entry.id   AF-A0A962UP85-F1
#
_cell.length_a   1.000
_cell.length_b   1.000
_cell.length_c   1.000
_cell.angle_alpha   90.00
_cell.angle_beta   90.00
_cell.angle_gamma   90.00
#
_symmetry.space_group_name_H-M   'P 1'
#
loop_
_entity.id
_entity.type
_entity.pdbx_description
1 polymer ?
#
loop_
_entity_poly.entity_id
_entity_poly.type
_entity_poly.pdbx_seq_one_letter_code
_entity_poly.pdbx_strand_id
1 'polypeptide(L)' 'MAKTPTRTRKKVKKVVTDGVAHIHASFNNTIVTITDRQGNALCWATSGGSGFRGSR' A
#
# COMPACT_ATOMS: atom_id res chain seq x y z
N MET A 1 -39.17 5.51 2.14
CA MET A 1 -38.21 5.99 3.16
C MET A 1 -36.84 6.08 2.51
N ALA A 2 -36.39 7.28 2.11
CA ALA A 2 -35.12 7.46 1.40
C ALA A 2 -33.94 7.29 2.39
N LYS A 3 -32.97 6.44 2.02
CA LYS A 3 -31.79 6.13 2.84
C LYS A 3 -30.84 7.33 2.82
N THR A 4 -30.71 8.02 3.96
CA THR A 4 -29.80 9.16 4.13
C THR A 4 -28.36 8.75 3.76
N PRO A 5 -27.67 9.48 2.87
CA PRO A 5 -26.30 9.16 2.50
C PRO A 5 -25.39 9.36 3.70
N THR A 6 -24.76 8.27 4.16
CA THR A 6 -23.76 8.32 5.22
C THR A 6 -22.52 9.03 4.70
N ARG A 7 -22.29 10.25 5.18
CA ARG A 7 -21.10 11.04 4.85
C ARG A 7 -19.86 10.34 5.42
N THR A 8 -19.14 9.59 4.59
CA THR A 8 -17.88 8.96 4.97
C THR A 8 -16.90 10.04 5.41
N ARG A 9 -16.53 10.02 6.70
CA ARG A 9 -15.48 10.89 7.24
C ARG A 9 -14.20 10.64 6.42
N LYS A 10 -13.66 11.70 5.82
CA LYS A 10 -12.35 11.65 5.15
C LYS A 10 -11.33 11.13 6.16
N LYS A 11 -10.70 9.98 5.84
CA LYS A 11 -9.54 9.50 6.60
C LYS A 11 -8.50 10.62 6.62
N VAL A 12 -8.05 10.99 7.82
CA VAL A 12 -6.98 11.95 8.00
C VAL A 12 -5.75 11.39 7.30
N LYS A 13 -5.25 12.10 6.28
CA LYS A 13 -4.00 11.75 5.61
C LYS A 13 -2.87 12.07 6.58
N LYS A 14 -2.28 11.05 7.19
CA LYS A 14 -0.99 11.20 7.87
C LYS A 14 0.07 11.44 6.80
N VAL A 15 0.71 12.60 6.84
CA VAL A 15 1.84 12.93 5.97
C VAL A 15 3.10 12.45 6.69
N VAL A 16 3.79 11.49 6.08
CA VAL A 16 5.10 11.01 6.56
C VAL A 16 6.13 11.63 5.63
N THR A 17 7.05 12.43 6.17
CA THR A 17 8.08 13.13 5.39
C THR A 17 9.22 12.20 4.99
N ASP A 18 9.58 11.26 5.87
CA ASP A 18 10.70 10.36 5.71
C ASP A 18 10.27 8.93 6.01
N GLY A 19 10.57 8.01 5.09
CA GLY A 19 10.22 6.61 5.18
C GLY A 19 11.32 5.69 4.67
N VAL A 20 11.11 4.39 4.85
CA VAL A 20 12.01 3.34 4.38
C VAL A 20 11.29 2.49 3.34
N ALA A 21 11.96 2.25 2.21
CA ALA A 21 11.47 1.33 1.19
C ALA A 21 12.07 -0.05 1.42
N HIS A 22 11.23 -1.02 1.76
CA HIS A 22 11.61 -2.42 1.84
C HIS A 22 11.27 -3.11 0.52
N ILE A 23 12.30 -3.61 -0.17
CA ILE A 23 12.16 -4.32 -1.43
C ILE A 23 12.49 -5.79 -1.17
N HIS A 24 11.48 -6.64 -1.27
CA HIS A 24 11.65 -8.08 -1.23
C HIS A 24 11.56 -8.62 -2.66
N ALA A 25 12.71 -8.77 -3.30
CA ALA A 25 12.84 -9.31 -4.64
C ALA A 25 13.17 -10.81 -4.56
N SER A 26 12.21 -11.64 -4.97
CA SER A 26 12.39 -13.09 -5.14
C SER A 26 12.33 -13.45 -6.63
N PHE A 27 12.67 -14.69 -6.99
CA PHE A 27 12.63 -15.15 -8.37
C PHE A 27 11.24 -15.05 -9.04
N ASN A 28 10.17 -15.11 -8.25
CA ASN A 28 8.80 -15.19 -8.77
C ASN A 28 7.99 -13.91 -8.53
N ASN A 29 8.45 -13.02 -7.66
CA ASN A 29 7.70 -11.82 -7.28
C ASN A 29 8.62 -10.77 -6.66
N THR A 30 8.32 -9.50 -6.93
CA THR A 30 8.90 -8.36 -6.22
C THR A 30 7.82 -7.67 -5.41
N ILE A 31 8.03 -7.60 -4.10
CA ILE A 31 7.15 -6.92 -3.16
C ILE A 31 7.85 -5.65 -2.69
N VAL A 32 7.19 -4.51 -2.86
CA VAL A 32 7.67 -3.21 -2.39
C VAL A 32 6.75 -2.73 -1.29
N THR A 33 7.30 -2.51 -0.11
CA THR A 33 6.57 -1.99 1.06
C THR A 33 7.23 -0.70 1.49
N ILE A 34 6.42 0.37 1.58
CA ILE A 34 6.88 1.65 2.12
C ILE A 34 6.43 1.73 3.56
N THR A 35 7.40 1.91 4.46
CA THR A 35 7.19 2.03 5.90
C THR A 35 7.64 3.40 6.40
N ASP A 36 7.17 3.79 7.57
CA ASP A 36 7.81 4.86 8.34
C ASP A 36 9.08 4.34 9.03
N ARG A 37 9.85 5.24 9.67
CA ARG A 37 11.07 4.87 10.41
C ARG A 37 10.80 3.95 11.62
N GLN A 38 9.55 3.79 12.04
CA GLN A 38 9.14 2.89 13.13
C GLN A 38 8.73 1.51 12.60
N GLY A 39 8.70 1.31 11.29
CA GLY A 39 8.31 0.05 10.64
C GLY A 39 6.81 -0.08 10.37
N ASN A 40 6.01 0.97 10.57
CA ASN A 40 4.59 0.94 10.23
C ASN A 40 4.40 0.99 8.71
N ALA A 41 3.74 -0.01 8.14
CA ALA A 41 3.45 -0.06 6.71
C ALA A 41 2.43 1.01 6.31
N LEU A 42 2.84 1.92 5.42
CA LEU A 42 1.99 2.96 4.85
C LEU A 42 1.24 2.44 3.63
N CYS A 43 1.97 1.78 2.74
CA CYS A 43 1.44 1.13 1.56
C CYS A 43 2.38 0.02 1.09
N TRP A 44 1.84 -0.86 0.27
CA TRP A 44 2.61 -1.91 -0.38
C TRP A 44 2.05 -2.16 -1.78
N ALA A 45 2.92 -2.64 -2.65
CA ALA A 45 2.60 -3.08 -3.99
C ALA A 45 3.42 -4.32 -4.31
N THR A 46 2.90 -5.16 -5.20
CA THR A 46 3.59 -6.37 -5.68
C THR A 46 3.53 -6.41 -7.19
N SER A 47 4.49 -7.07 -7.84
CA SER A 47 4.43 -7.27 -9.30
C SER A 47 3.12 -7.98 -9.70
N GLY A 48 2.68 -8.94 -8.88
CA GLY A 48 1.37 -9.59 -9.00
C GLY A 48 0.17 -8.63 -9.01
N GLY A 49 0.13 -7.70 -8.05
CA GLY A 49 -0.93 -6.70 -7.92
C GLY A 49 -0.87 -5.61 -9.00
N SER A 50 0.29 -5.39 -9.61
CA SER A 50 0.49 -4.48 -10.74
C SER A 50 0.11 -5.07 -12.10
N GLY A 51 -0.46 -6.29 -12.12
CA GLY A 51 -0.98 -6.92 -13.34
C GLY A 51 -0.04 -7.94 -13.99
N PHE A 52 1.13 -8.17 -13.41
CA PHE A 52 2.00 -9.26 -13.83
C PHE A 52 1.50 -10.60 -13.24
N ARG A 53 1.44 -11.65 -14.04
CA ARG A 53 0.98 -12.99 -13.63
C ARG A 53 1.82 -14.06 -14.32
N GLY A 54 2.02 -15.19 -13.64
CA GLY A 54 2.83 -16.29 -14.15
C GLY A 54 4.32 -16.04 -13.93
N SER A 55 5.16 -16.35 -14.90
CA SER A 55 6.62 -16.15 -14.85
C SER A 55 7.06 -14.69 -15.11
N ARG A 56 6.15 -13.73 -14.98
CA ARG A 56 6.35 -12.30 -15.24
C ARG A 56 5.87 -11.51 -14.04
#